data_AF-A0A533YM37-F1
#
_entry.id   AF-A0A533YM37-F1
#
_cell.length_a   1.000
_cell.length_b   1.000
_cell.length_c   1.000
_cell.angle_alpha   90.00
_cell.angle_beta   90.00
_cell.angle_gamma   90.00
#
_symmetry.space_group_name_H-M   'P 1'
#
loop_
_entity.id
_entity.type
_entity.pdbx_description
1 polymer ?
#
loop_
_entity_poly.entity_id
_entity_poly.type
_entity_poly.pdbx_seq_one_letter_code
_entity_poly.pdbx_strand_id
1 'polypeptide(L)' 'KSGVDYRLNPMGTVLEGDWDDVFGVVKQCYERMRKDCNRISCSIKVDYRKGAQGRLSGKVMSVEKRLGRKLKT' A
#
# COMPACT_ATOMS: atom_id res chain seq x y z
N LYS A 1 -5.10 8.86 11.72
CA LYS A 1 -4.48 7.50 11.68
C LYS A 1 -5.45 6.60 10.92
N SER A 2 -4.98 5.85 9.92
CA SER A 2 -5.83 5.14 8.94
C SER A 2 -6.43 3.81 9.42
N GLY A 3 -5.82 3.13 10.40
CA GLY A 3 -6.26 1.80 10.84
C GLY A 3 -5.88 0.65 9.89
N VAL A 4 -5.58 0.97 8.63
CA VAL A 4 -5.09 0.06 7.58
C VAL A 4 -3.61 -0.24 7.75
N ASP A 5 -3.20 -1.49 7.54
CA ASP A 5 -1.80 -1.88 7.57
C ASP A 5 -1.05 -1.22 6.39
N TYR A 6 0.14 -0.70 6.67
CA TYR A 6 0.89 0.05 5.66
C TYR A 6 2.39 -0.14 5.80
N ARG A 7 3.06 -0.05 4.65
CA ARG A 7 4.51 -0.02 4.57
C ARG A 7 4.94 1.14 3.70
N LEU A 8 5.73 2.04 4.29
CA LEU A 8 6.38 3.12 3.55
C LEU A 8 7.59 2.55 2.80
N ASN A 9 7.75 2.96 1.55
CA ASN A 9 8.93 2.69 0.74
C ASN A 9 9.41 4.01 0.08
N PRO A 10 10.61 4.04 -0.52
CA PRO A 10 11.17 5.27 -1.09
C PRO A 10 10.33 5.91 -2.21
N MET A 11 9.46 5.13 -2.87
CA MET A 11 8.68 5.56 -4.03
C MET A 11 7.17 5.66 -3.74
N GLY A 12 6.75 5.48 -2.50
CA GLY A 12 5.34 5.55 -2.12
C GLY A 12 4.98 4.74 -0.89
N THR A 13 3.68 4.63 -0.65
CA THR A 13 3.13 3.89 0.49
C THR A 13 2.32 2.73 -0.04
N VAL A 14 2.61 1.53 0.44
CA VAL A 14 1.80 0.35 0.17
C VAL A 14 0.79 0.21 1.30
N LEU A 15 -0.49 0.11 0.96
CA LEU A 15 -1.60 -0.10 1.89
C LEU A 15 -2.14 -1.52 1.67
N GLU A 16 -2.47 -2.22 2.76
CA GLU A 16 -3.14 -3.52 2.72
C GLU A 16 -4.35 -3.52 3.64
N GLY A 17 -5.50 -3.85 3.08
CA GLY A 17 -6.78 -3.92 3.79
C GLY A 17 -7.93 -4.15 2.82
N ASP A 18 -9.14 -3.96 3.33
CA ASP A 18 -10.34 -4.05 2.51
C ASP A 18 -10.43 -2.87 1.53
N TRP A 19 -11.19 -3.10 0.45
CA TRP A 19 -11.30 -2.15 -0.66
C TRP A 19 -11.72 -0.76 -0.17
N ASP A 20 -12.80 -0.70 0.60
CA ASP A 20 -13.36 0.56 1.08
C ASP A 20 -12.44 1.27 2.08
N ASP A 21 -11.72 0.51 2.90
CA ASP A 21 -10.78 1.08 3.88
C ASP A 21 -9.57 1.70 3.17
N VAL A 22 -8.96 0.97 2.23
CA VAL A 22 -7.79 1.46 1.47
C VAL A 22 -8.14 2.70 0.66
N PHE A 23 -9.24 2.66 -0.09
CA PHE A 23 -9.67 3.81 -0.88
C PHE A 23 -10.19 4.96 -0.02
N GLY A 24 -10.76 4.66 1.16
CA GLY A 24 -11.10 5.65 2.18
C GLY A 24 -9.87 6.46 2.63
N VAL A 25 -8.74 5.80 2.86
CA VAL A 25 -7.47 6.47 3.20
C VAL A 25 -6.96 7.32 2.03
N VAL A 26 -6.97 6.79 0.81
CA VAL A 26 -6.56 7.54 -0.39
C VAL A 26 -7.41 8.80 -0.55
N LYS A 27 -8.73 8.70 -0.35
CA LYS A 27 -9.65 9.84 -0.39
C LYS A 27 -9.30 10.88 0.66
N GLN A 28 -9.03 10.48 1.90
CA GLN A 28 -8.62 11.41 2.96
C GLN A 28 -7.32 12.15 2.61
N CYS A 29 -6.35 11.46 2.00
CA CYS A 29 -5.11 12.08 1.52
C CYS A 29 -5.39 13.11 0.42
N TYR A 30 -6.23 12.77 -0.55
CA TYR A 30 -6.62 13.68 -1.62
C TYR A 30 -7.33 14.93 -1.09
N GLU A 31 -8.33 14.76 -0.21
CA GLU A 31 -9.08 15.88 0.39
C GLU A 31 -8.18 16.80 1.23
N ARG A 32 -7.18 16.23 1.91
CA ARG A 32 -6.19 17.04 2.63
C ARG A 32 -5.35 17.87 1.66
N MET A 33 -4.86 17.27 0.57
CA MET A 33 -4.01 17.99 -0.39
C MET A 33 -4.77 19.02 -1.21
N ARG A 34 -6.07 18.79 -1.50
CA ARG A 34 -6.90 19.72 -2.28
C ARG A 34 -7.01 21.11 -1.65
N LYS A 35 -6.84 21.20 -0.33
CA LYS A 35 -6.86 22.48 0.40
C LYS A 35 -5.67 23.37 0.05
N ASP A 36 -4.54 22.77 -0.30
CA ASP A 36 -3.26 23.49 -0.46
C ASP A 36 -2.75 23.45 -1.91
N CYS A 37 -3.29 22.58 -2.78
CA CYS A 37 -2.79 22.34 -4.13
C CYS A 37 -3.88 22.48 -5.20
N ASN A 38 -3.59 23.25 -6.25
CA ASN A 38 -4.50 23.44 -7.39
C ASN A 38 -4.54 22.23 -8.34
N ARG A 39 -3.50 21.38 -8.33
CA ARG A 39 -3.41 20.17 -9.14
C ARG A 39 -2.77 19.06 -8.33
N ILE A 40 -3.41 17.90 -8.32
CA ILE A 40 -2.95 16.70 -7.62
C ILE A 40 -2.87 15.55 -8.63
N SER A 41 -1.72 14.88 -8.68
CA SER A 41 -1.54 13.64 -9.43
C SER A 41 -1.48 12.48 -8.46
N CYS A 42 -2.25 11.42 -8.70
CA CYS A 42 -2.28 10.22 -7.87
C CYS A 42 -2.08 8.99 -8.75
N SER A 43 -1.02 8.23 -8.47
CA SER A 43 -0.72 6.97 -9.15
C SER A 43 -0.98 5.82 -8.18
N ILE A 44 -1.99 5.01 -8.48
CA ILE A 44 -2.41 3.89 -7.63
C ILE A 44 -2.28 2.61 -8.43
N LYS A 45 -1.62 1.61 -7.86
CA LYS A 45 -1.58 0.25 -8.38
C LYS A 45 -2.25 -0.68 -7.39
N VAL A 46 -3.34 -1.32 -7.80
CA VAL A 46 -4.10 -2.25 -6.96
C VAL A 46 -3.82 -3.69 -7.39
N ASP A 47 -3.54 -4.55 -6.41
CA ASP A 47 -3.42 -5.98 -6.60
C ASP A 47 -4.46 -6.68 -5.73
N TYR A 48 -5.58 -7.08 -6.35
CA TYR A 48 -6.66 -7.79 -5.68
C TYR A 48 -6.58 -9.28 -5.96
N ARG A 49 -6.65 -10.08 -4.90
CA ARG A 49 -6.74 -11.54 -4.99
C ARG A 49 -7.73 -12.06 -3.96
N LYS A 50 -8.80 -12.72 -4.44
CA LYS A 50 -9.86 -13.29 -3.59
C LYS A 50 -9.26 -14.22 -2.52
N GLY A 51 -9.60 -13.96 -1.25
CA GLY A 51 -9.21 -14.78 -0.10
C GLY A 51 -7.75 -14.70 0.33
N ALA A 52 -6.97 -13.74 -0.19
CA ALA A 52 -5.56 -13.60 0.13
C ALA A 52 -5.32 -12.43 1.11
N GLN A 53 -4.75 -12.72 2.28
CA GLN A 53 -4.33 -11.75 3.30
C GLN A 53 -2.83 -11.89 3.62
N GLY A 54 -2.24 -10.89 4.29
CA GLY A 54 -0.83 -10.87 4.69
C GLY A 54 0.11 -10.91 3.49
N ARG A 55 -0.15 -10.09 2.46
CA ARG A 55 0.57 -10.13 1.18
C ARG A 55 1.76 -9.21 1.13
N LEU A 56 1.76 -8.12 1.88
CA LEU A 56 2.91 -7.27 2.15
C LEU A 56 4.11 -8.10 2.62
N SER A 57 3.94 -8.85 3.71
CA SER A 57 4.98 -9.71 4.26
C SER A 57 5.13 -11.01 3.46
N GLY A 58 4.02 -11.58 2.98
CA GLY A 58 4.03 -12.84 2.25
C GLY A 58 4.80 -12.82 0.93
N LYS A 59 4.76 -11.71 0.19
CA LYS A 59 5.50 -11.58 -1.07
C LYS A 59 7.01 -11.50 -0.84
N VAL A 60 7.44 -10.74 0.17
CA VAL A 60 8.86 -10.66 0.53
C VAL A 60 9.37 -12.05 0.95
N MET A 61 8.64 -12.72 1.86
CA MET A 61 8.99 -14.09 2.27
C MET A 61 9.04 -15.08 1.11
N SER A 62 8.11 -14.99 0.15
CA SER A 62 8.13 -15.87 -1.03
C SER A 62 9.36 -15.65 -1.90
N VAL A 63 9.85 -14.42 -2.03
CA VAL A 63 11.05 -14.11 -2.80
C VAL A 63 12.30 -14.57 -2.04
N GLU A 64 12.40 -14.28 -0.74
CA GLU A 64 13.50 -14.75 0.12
C GLU A 64 13.61 -16.28 0.12
N LYS A 65 12.47 -16.99 0.20
CA LYS A 65 12.43 -18.45 0.12
C LYS A 65 12.98 -18.99 -1.20
N ARG A 66 12.66 -18.34 -2.32
CA ARG A 66 13.17 -18.74 -3.65
C ARG A 66 14.65 -18.39 -3.84
N LEU A 67 15.12 -17.32 -3.20
CA LEU A 67 16.51 -16.87 -3.28
C LEU A 67 17.44 -17.53 -2.26
N GLY A 68 16.89 -18.20 -1.24
CA GLY A 68 17.68 -18.82 -0.15
C GLY A 68 18.41 -17.81 0.73
N ARG A 69 18.06 -16.52 0.69
CA ARG A 69 18.69 -15.45 1.46
C ARG A 69 17.70 -14.35 1.84
N LYS A 70 17.97 -13.66 2.94
CA LYS A 70 17.19 -12.48 3.36
C LYS A 70 17.53 -11.25 2.51
N LEU A 71 16.52 -10.48 2.15
CA LEU A 71 16.66 -9.23 1.41
C LEU A 71 16.61 -8.05 2.39
N LYS A 72 17.42 -7.01 2.15
CA LYS A 72 17.24 -5.73 2.84
C LYS A 72 16.04 -5.02 2.21
N THR A 73 14.90 -5.10 2.89
CA THR A 73 13.63 -4.48 2.50
C THR A 73 13.17 -3.46 3.51
#